data_AF-A0A3D6DNL3-F1
#
_entry.id   AF-A0A3D6DNL3-F1
#
_cell.length_a   1.000
_cell.length_b   1.000
_cell.length_c   1.000
_cell.angle_alpha   90.00
_cell.angle_beta   90.00
_cell.angle_gamma   90.00
#
_symmetry.space_group_name_H-M   'P 1'
#
loop_
_entity.id
_entity.type
_entity.pdbx_description
1 polymer ?
#
loop_
_entity_poly.entity_id
_entity_poly.type
_entity_poly.pdbx_seq_one_letter_code
_entity_poly.pdbx_strand_id
1 'polypeptide(L)'
;MMDSKMAIISTWSYGLAGILAALLALYLASGWRAGGRSRAMFLAVSLCALWGLLGMTFAITGQAIFFAGGLLADALRFGGWYLFLLVLMKPEAPEGQRSPGRCGWLGAVAVLLFVVGFGSQLLVVSGIDLVIAYMVLPSQRVALFASLAMSVFGLVLIEQLFRKVSPDFRWSIKPLCLGLGGTFLFDLYLYSDALLFNRVDVDAFSIRGFAHAVGLPLVALSAIRSHDWKRRLVMSQRAALQSATLVIVGIYLLFMASAGYYVRLFGGEWGRALQLALLFAAMLVLVALTFSGSMRARLRVQVGKHFFSYRYDYREEWLRFTQTLS
;
A
#
# COMPACT_ATOMS: atom_id res chain seq x y z
N MET A 1 -16.26 -3.21 25.85
CA MET A 1 -16.25 -4.67 25.66
C MET A 1 -16.65 -4.95 24.21
N MET A 2 -15.88 -5.75 23.47
CA MET A 2 -16.24 -6.16 22.11
C MET A 2 -17.45 -7.11 22.16
N ASP A 3 -18.39 -6.97 21.25
CA ASP A 3 -19.48 -7.94 21.07
C ASP A 3 -18.89 -9.34 20.84
N SER A 4 -19.46 -10.36 21.47
CA SER A 4 -18.94 -11.74 21.40
C SER A 4 -18.85 -12.25 19.96
N LYS A 5 -19.80 -11.85 19.10
CA LYS A 5 -19.76 -12.17 17.66
C LYS A 5 -18.55 -11.52 16.95
N MET A 6 -18.24 -10.27 17.29
CA MET A 6 -17.12 -9.54 16.70
C MET A 6 -15.77 -10.03 17.18
N ALA A 7 -15.68 -10.46 18.44
CA ALA A 7 -14.50 -11.14 18.97
C ALA A 7 -14.21 -12.45 18.22
N ILE A 8 -15.24 -13.25 17.94
CA ILE A 8 -15.09 -14.48 17.15
C ILE A 8 -14.61 -14.17 15.73
N ILE A 9 -15.26 -13.22 15.04
CA ILE A 9 -14.88 -12.83 13.67
C ILE A 9 -13.43 -12.33 13.63
N SER A 10 -13.05 -11.45 14.56
CA SER A 10 -11.68 -10.94 14.66
C SER A 10 -10.67 -12.07 14.92
N THR A 11 -10.99 -13.00 15.81
CA THR A 11 -10.11 -14.15 16.12
C THR A 11 -9.82 -14.97 14.86
N TRP A 12 -10.84 -15.32 14.08
CA TRP A 12 -10.66 -16.06 12.83
C TRP A 12 -9.95 -15.23 11.77
N SER A 13 -10.27 -13.94 11.67
CA SER A 13 -9.69 -13.04 10.67
C SER A 13 -8.18 -12.88 10.87
N TYR A 14 -7.78 -12.43 12.06
CA TYR A 14 -6.39 -12.19 12.40
C TYR A 14 -5.61 -13.50 12.59
N GLY A 15 -6.27 -14.55 13.10
CA GLY A 15 -5.70 -15.89 13.23
C GLY A 15 -5.35 -16.51 11.88
N LEU A 16 -6.24 -16.44 10.89
CA LEU A 16 -5.98 -16.94 9.54
C LEU A 16 -4.81 -16.18 8.89
N ALA A 17 -4.80 -14.85 8.99
CA ALA A 17 -3.70 -14.03 8.49
C ALA A 17 -2.36 -14.38 9.15
N GLY A 18 -2.36 -14.49 10.49
CA GLY A 18 -1.18 -14.81 11.28
C GLY A 18 -0.62 -16.19 10.96
N ILE A 19 -1.48 -17.22 10.88
CA ILE A 19 -1.08 -18.59 10.56
C ILE A 19 -0.56 -18.70 9.12
N LEU A 20 -1.27 -18.15 8.12
CA LEU A 20 -0.80 -18.18 6.73
C LEU A 20 0.54 -17.44 6.56
N ALA A 21 0.71 -16.30 7.23
CA ALA A 21 1.97 -15.58 7.22
C ALA A 21 3.07 -16.38 7.93
N ALA A 22 2.78 -17.03 9.05
CA ALA A 22 3.75 -17.89 9.75
C ALA A 22 4.18 -19.08 8.88
N LEU A 23 3.25 -19.76 8.21
CA LEU A 23 3.56 -20.86 7.29
C LEU A 23 4.42 -20.37 6.11
N LEU A 24 4.10 -19.21 5.54
CA LEU A 24 4.90 -18.61 4.48
C LEU A 24 6.29 -18.19 4.99
N ALA A 25 6.39 -17.64 6.20
CA ALA A 25 7.67 -17.31 6.82
C ALA A 25 8.52 -18.58 7.02
N LEU A 26 7.94 -19.67 7.52
CA LEU A 26 8.63 -20.96 7.68
C LEU A 26 9.10 -21.52 6.33
N TYR A 27 8.26 -21.45 5.30
CA TYR A 27 8.65 -21.81 3.94
C TYR A 27 9.86 -20.98 3.46
N LEU A 28 9.83 -19.67 3.66
CA LEU A 28 10.93 -18.77 3.28
C LEU A 28 12.18 -18.94 4.13
N ALA A 29 12.06 -19.40 5.39
CA ALA A 29 13.18 -19.67 6.27
C ALA A 29 14.08 -20.79 5.73
N SER A 30 13.50 -21.80 5.07
CA SER A 30 14.25 -22.88 4.40
C SER A 30 15.13 -22.36 3.25
N GLY A 31 14.72 -21.25 2.61
CA GLY A 31 15.43 -20.57 1.53
C GLY A 31 16.25 -19.33 1.94
N TRP A 32 16.51 -19.12 3.25
CA TRP A 32 17.11 -17.88 3.78
C TRP A 32 18.47 -17.52 3.15
N ARG A 33 19.24 -18.53 2.73
CA ARG A 33 20.57 -18.35 2.12
C ARG A 33 20.53 -17.82 0.67
N ALA A 34 19.36 -17.62 0.08
CA ALA A 34 19.21 -17.34 -1.36
C ALA A 34 19.38 -15.86 -1.79
N GLY A 35 19.65 -14.92 -0.88
CA GLY A 35 20.01 -13.52 -1.20
C GLY A 35 19.29 -12.44 -0.39
N GLY A 36 19.54 -11.16 -0.70
CA GLY A 36 18.95 -10.01 0.00
C GLY A 36 17.43 -9.88 -0.15
N ARG A 37 16.88 -10.23 -1.33
CA ARG A 37 15.43 -10.16 -1.61
C ARG A 37 14.63 -11.16 -0.78
N SER A 38 15.10 -12.40 -0.67
CA SER A 38 14.47 -13.46 0.14
C SER A 38 14.43 -13.07 1.62
N ARG A 39 15.52 -12.53 2.16
CA ARG A 39 15.56 -12.03 3.56
C ARG A 39 14.60 -10.89 3.83
N ALA A 40 14.49 -9.92 2.92
CA ALA A 40 13.54 -8.81 3.06
C ALA A 40 12.09 -9.30 3.00
N MET A 41 11.78 -10.28 2.14
CA MET A 41 10.47 -10.91 2.08
C MET A 41 10.14 -11.68 3.35
N PHE A 42 11.08 -12.50 3.83
CA PHE A 42 10.96 -13.23 5.10
C PHE A 42 10.66 -12.28 6.26
N LEU A 43 11.38 -11.16 6.37
CA LEU A 43 11.14 -10.15 7.40
C LEU A 43 9.73 -9.56 7.30
N ALA A 44 9.30 -9.13 6.10
CA ALA A 44 7.98 -8.55 5.89
C ALA A 44 6.84 -9.52 6.26
N VAL A 45 6.97 -10.79 5.86
CA VAL A 45 6.01 -11.84 6.17
C VAL A 45 6.02 -12.19 7.66
N SER A 46 7.18 -12.20 8.31
CA SER A 46 7.30 -12.47 9.75
C SER A 46 6.65 -11.37 10.59
N LEU A 47 6.81 -10.10 10.20
CA LEU A 47 6.13 -8.97 10.83
C LEU A 47 4.62 -9.03 10.61
N CYS A 48 4.18 -9.48 9.43
CA CYS A 48 2.76 -9.76 9.16
C CYS A 48 2.20 -10.89 10.03
N ALA A 49 2.98 -11.94 10.27
CA ALA A 49 2.61 -13.04 11.16
C ALA A 49 2.49 -12.56 12.61
N LEU A 50 3.48 -11.79 13.09
CA LEU A 50 3.45 -11.19 14.42
C LEU A 50 2.21 -10.31 14.61
N TRP A 51 1.91 -9.45 13.64
CA TRP A 51 0.71 -8.60 13.66
C TRP A 51 -0.59 -9.42 13.73
N GLY A 52 -0.73 -10.45 12.89
CA GLY A 52 -1.91 -11.32 12.89
C GLY A 52 -2.08 -12.09 14.20
N LEU A 53 -1.00 -12.64 14.74
CA LEU A 53 -1.03 -13.38 16.01
C LEU A 53 -1.37 -12.47 17.19
N LEU A 54 -0.82 -11.25 17.25
CA LEU A 54 -1.15 -10.27 18.29
C LEU A 54 -2.62 -9.81 18.19
N GLY A 55 -3.15 -9.65 16.97
CA GLY A 55 -4.57 -9.37 16.75
C GLY A 55 -5.47 -10.52 17.21
N MET A 56 -5.08 -11.76 16.92
CA MET A 56 -5.78 -12.96 17.38
C MET A 56 -5.76 -13.08 18.91
N THR A 57 -4.61 -12.91 19.56
CA THR A 57 -4.52 -12.99 21.02
C THR A 57 -5.27 -11.87 21.70
N PHE A 58 -5.27 -10.65 21.14
CA PHE A 58 -6.12 -9.57 21.62
C PHE A 58 -7.61 -9.92 21.51
N ALA A 59 -8.06 -10.47 20.38
CA ALA A 59 -9.47 -10.83 20.18
C ALA A 59 -9.97 -11.90 21.18
N ILE A 60 -9.09 -12.83 21.59
CA ILE A 60 -9.41 -13.89 22.57
C ILE A 60 -9.36 -13.35 24.01
N THR A 61 -8.31 -12.60 24.35
CA THR A 61 -8.01 -12.23 25.75
C THR A 61 -8.60 -10.90 26.18
N GLY A 62 -8.87 -9.99 25.23
CA GLY A 62 -9.27 -8.62 25.50
C GLY A 62 -8.21 -7.74 26.19
N GLN A 63 -6.98 -8.23 26.38
CA GLN A 63 -5.96 -7.50 27.13
C GLN A 63 -5.34 -6.37 26.29
N ALA A 64 -5.24 -5.18 26.88
CA ALA A 64 -4.70 -3.98 26.22
C ALA A 64 -3.24 -4.13 25.74
N ILE A 65 -2.44 -4.98 26.38
CA ILE A 65 -1.04 -5.21 25.99
C ILE A 65 -0.95 -5.81 24.58
N PHE A 66 -1.83 -6.76 24.24
CA PHE A 66 -1.84 -7.35 22.89
C PHE A 66 -2.38 -6.38 21.85
N PHE A 67 -3.33 -5.52 22.22
CA PHE A 67 -3.78 -4.44 21.35
C PHE A 67 -2.65 -3.46 21.03
N ALA A 68 -1.94 -2.99 22.06
CA ALA A 68 -0.80 -2.10 21.92
C ALA A 68 0.33 -2.73 21.07
N GLY A 69 0.65 -4.00 21.35
CA GLY A 69 1.60 -4.77 20.54
C GLY A 69 1.15 -4.88 19.09
N GLY A 70 -0.15 -5.12 18.84
CA GLY A 70 -0.73 -5.20 17.50
C GLY A 70 -0.60 -3.88 16.71
N LEU A 71 -0.83 -2.73 17.36
CA LEU A 71 -0.64 -1.41 16.73
C LEU A 71 0.81 -1.17 16.29
N LEU A 72 1.76 -1.49 17.17
CA LEU A 72 3.20 -1.35 16.86
C LEU A 72 3.64 -2.35 15.78
N ALA A 73 3.15 -3.59 15.85
CA ALA A 73 3.42 -4.61 14.85
C ALA A 73 2.85 -4.25 13.47
N ASP A 74 1.74 -3.52 13.40
CA ASP A 74 1.17 -3.03 12.14
C ASP A 74 2.10 -2.00 11.47
N ALA A 75 2.62 -1.03 12.22
CA ALA A 75 3.60 -0.08 11.70
C ALA A 75 4.89 -0.79 11.22
N LEU A 76 5.36 -1.79 11.98
CA LEU A 76 6.50 -2.62 11.57
C LEU A 76 6.19 -3.41 10.29
N ARG A 77 4.99 -3.97 10.16
CA ARG A 77 4.52 -4.69 8.96
C ARG A 77 4.57 -3.78 7.73
N PHE A 78 4.08 -2.54 7.81
CA PHE A 78 4.22 -1.56 6.73
C PHE A 78 5.69 -1.32 6.34
N GLY A 79 6.55 -1.08 7.33
CA GLY A 79 8.00 -0.90 7.12
C GLY A 79 8.67 -2.11 6.48
N GLY A 80 8.29 -3.32 6.89
CA GLY A 80 8.75 -4.58 6.29
C GLY A 80 8.38 -4.69 4.81
N TRP A 81 7.12 -4.42 4.46
CA TRP A 81 6.69 -4.42 3.07
C TRP A 81 7.38 -3.34 2.23
N TYR A 82 7.62 -2.14 2.78
CA TYR A 82 8.37 -1.10 2.08
C TYR A 82 9.81 -1.52 1.80
N LEU A 83 10.49 -2.06 2.82
CA LEU A 83 11.85 -2.56 2.67
C LEU A 83 11.90 -3.63 1.57
N PHE A 84 10.98 -4.59 1.59
CA PHE A 84 10.90 -5.63 0.59
C PHE A 84 10.69 -5.07 -0.82
N LEU A 85 9.70 -4.19 -1.03
CA LEU A 85 9.43 -3.58 -2.33
C LEU A 85 10.63 -2.75 -2.83
N LEU A 86 11.29 -1.99 -1.96
CA LEU A 86 12.47 -1.21 -2.30
C LEU A 86 13.67 -2.09 -2.66
N VAL A 87 13.90 -3.18 -1.93
CA VAL A 87 14.96 -4.17 -2.24
C VAL A 87 14.66 -4.88 -3.57
N LEU A 88 13.39 -5.15 -3.87
CA LEU A 88 12.98 -5.76 -5.14
C LEU A 88 13.19 -4.82 -6.33
N MET A 89 13.09 -3.51 -6.13
CA MET A 89 13.35 -2.48 -7.14
C MET A 89 14.85 -2.18 -7.39
N LYS A 90 15.76 -2.71 -6.55
CA LYS A 90 17.21 -2.49 -6.72
C LYS A 90 17.79 -3.47 -7.77
N PRO A 91 18.60 -2.98 -8.72
CA PRO A 91 19.39 -3.86 -9.60
C PRO A 91 20.31 -4.75 -8.76
N GLU A 92 20.48 -6.01 -9.14
CA GLU A 92 21.57 -6.84 -8.60
C GLU A 92 22.88 -6.27 -9.12
N ALA A 93 23.72 -5.76 -8.22
CA ALA A 93 25.07 -5.37 -8.57
C ALA A 93 25.91 -6.64 -8.80
N PRO A 94 26.79 -6.68 -9.81
CA PRO A 94 27.79 -7.73 -9.92
C PRO A 94 28.65 -7.78 -8.64
N GLU A 95 29.01 -8.99 -8.23
CA GLU A 95 29.86 -9.23 -7.05
C GLU A 95 31.09 -8.33 -7.07
N GLY A 96 31.31 -7.57 -5.98
CA GLY A 96 32.51 -6.74 -5.79
C GLY A 96 32.32 -5.23 -5.84
N GLN A 97 31.22 -4.70 -6.40
CA GLN A 97 30.94 -3.25 -6.37
C GLN A 97 29.79 -2.93 -5.41
N ARG A 98 30.15 -2.48 -4.21
CA ARG A 98 29.20 -1.81 -3.30
C ARG A 98 28.75 -0.52 -3.96
N SER A 99 27.65 -0.56 -4.70
CA SER A 99 27.00 0.67 -5.18
C SER A 99 26.66 1.51 -3.94
N PRO A 100 27.21 2.73 -3.79
CA PRO A 100 26.98 3.53 -2.60
C PRO A 100 25.52 3.93 -2.56
N GLY A 101 24.76 3.20 -1.75
CA GLY A 101 23.85 3.73 -0.73
C GLY A 101 22.88 4.84 -1.10
N ARG A 102 22.59 5.12 -2.37
CA ARG A 102 21.49 6.04 -2.71
C ARG A 102 20.19 5.30 -2.50
N CYS A 103 19.72 5.29 -1.24
CA CYS A 103 18.31 5.30 -0.95
C CYS A 103 17.75 6.48 -1.77
N GLY A 104 17.26 6.20 -2.98
CA GLY A 104 16.60 7.23 -3.78
C GLY A 104 15.47 7.85 -2.95
N TRP A 105 14.99 9.03 -3.33
CA TRP A 105 13.96 9.76 -2.57
C TRP A 105 12.81 8.87 -2.04
N LEU A 106 12.39 7.83 -2.77
CA LEU A 106 11.43 6.81 -2.33
C LEU A 106 11.82 6.13 -1.01
N GLY A 107 13.08 5.74 -0.84
CA GLY A 107 13.54 5.13 0.41
C GLY A 107 13.61 6.12 1.57
N ALA A 108 13.92 7.39 1.32
CA ALA A 108 13.85 8.44 2.34
C ALA A 108 12.39 8.66 2.80
N VAL A 109 11.45 8.74 1.85
CA VAL A 109 10.00 8.82 2.15
C VAL A 109 9.51 7.58 2.90
N ALA A 110 9.98 6.38 2.53
CA ALA A 110 9.64 5.15 3.23
C ALA A 110 10.07 5.17 4.70
N VAL A 111 11.31 5.61 4.97
CA VAL A 111 11.84 5.74 6.34
C VAL A 111 11.07 6.80 7.11
N LEU A 112 10.82 7.97 6.51
CA LEU A 112 10.05 9.04 7.13
C LEU A 112 8.65 8.56 7.53
N LEU A 113 7.92 7.94 6.60
CA LEU A 113 6.56 7.44 6.86
C LEU A 113 6.56 6.31 7.89
N PHE A 114 7.56 5.44 7.88
CA PHE A 114 7.71 4.42 8.92
C PHE A 114 7.95 5.03 10.29
N VAL A 115 8.86 6.00 10.42
CA VAL A 115 9.16 6.66 11.70
C VAL A 115 7.95 7.45 12.22
N VAL A 116 7.28 8.21 11.35
CA VAL A 116 6.06 8.96 11.70
C VAL A 116 4.93 7.99 12.07
N GLY A 117 4.72 6.93 11.29
CA GLY A 117 3.73 5.90 11.55
C GLY A 117 3.97 5.20 12.88
N PHE A 118 5.16 4.67 13.11
CA PHE A 118 5.54 4.00 14.35
C PHE A 118 5.44 4.94 15.55
N GLY A 119 5.97 6.17 15.44
CA GLY A 119 5.88 7.19 16.49
C GLY A 119 4.44 7.55 16.84
N SER A 120 3.57 7.68 15.83
CA SER A 120 2.14 7.96 16.06
C SER A 120 1.41 6.82 16.77
N GLN A 121 1.73 5.56 16.45
CA GLN A 121 1.17 4.40 17.16
C GLN A 121 1.69 4.35 18.61
N LEU A 122 2.95 4.70 18.84
CA LEU A 122 3.52 4.78 20.19
C LEU A 122 2.81 5.84 21.04
N LEU A 123 2.52 7.02 20.47
CA LEU A 123 1.75 8.07 21.15
C LEU A 123 0.36 7.57 21.57
N VAL A 124 -0.34 6.83 20.69
CA VAL A 124 -1.63 6.21 21.01
C VAL A 124 -1.51 5.22 22.17
N VAL A 125 -0.50 4.33 22.12
CA VAL A 125 -0.26 3.33 23.17
C VAL A 125 0.08 3.99 24.51
N SER A 126 0.84 5.08 24.50
CA SER A 126 1.19 5.83 25.69
C SER A 126 0.06 6.74 26.20
N GLY A 127 -1.02 6.92 25.45
CA GLY A 127 -2.09 7.86 25.78
C GLY A 127 -1.65 9.33 25.76
N ILE A 128 -0.60 9.66 24.99
CA ILE A 128 -0.01 11.00 24.92
C ILE A 128 -0.46 11.66 23.62
N ASP A 129 -1.17 12.78 23.73
CA ASP A 129 -1.55 13.59 22.57
C ASP A 129 -0.37 14.44 22.06
N LEU A 130 -0.38 14.70 20.75
CA LEU A 130 0.69 15.44 20.08
C LEU A 130 0.46 16.94 20.23
N VAL A 131 1.40 17.65 20.86
CA VAL A 131 1.33 19.10 21.05
C VAL A 131 2.32 19.81 20.13
N ILE A 132 1.81 20.65 19.23
CA ILE A 132 2.62 21.45 18.28
C ILE A 132 2.14 22.90 18.32
N ALA A 133 3.04 23.84 18.61
CA ALA A 133 2.78 25.29 18.57
C ALA A 133 1.44 25.68 19.23
N TYR A 134 1.22 25.20 20.47
CA TYR A 134 0.01 25.40 21.28
C TYR A 134 -1.27 24.68 20.81
N MET A 135 -1.21 23.91 19.72
CA MET A 135 -2.30 23.05 19.27
C MET A 135 -2.14 21.62 19.81
N VAL A 136 -3.19 21.08 20.43
CA VAL A 136 -3.24 19.67 20.86
C VAL A 136 -3.96 18.86 19.78
N LEU A 137 -3.23 17.92 19.17
CA LEU A 137 -3.78 16.98 18.20
C LEU A 137 -3.97 15.61 18.89
N PRO A 138 -5.20 15.06 18.87
CA PRO A 138 -5.45 13.73 19.40
C PRO A 138 -4.56 12.69 18.73
N SER A 139 -3.82 11.94 19.54
CA SER A 139 -2.87 10.89 19.11
C SER A 139 -3.51 9.91 18.12
N GLN A 140 -4.75 9.50 18.38
CA GLN A 140 -5.51 8.61 17.50
C GLN A 140 -5.69 9.19 16.10
N ARG A 141 -5.98 10.49 15.99
CA ARG A 141 -6.18 11.16 14.70
C ARG A 141 -4.86 11.25 13.92
N VAL A 142 -3.77 11.55 14.61
CA VAL A 142 -2.41 11.55 14.02
C VAL A 142 -2.07 10.16 13.49
N ALA A 143 -2.35 9.11 14.28
CA ALA A 143 -2.11 7.72 13.88
C ALA A 143 -2.93 7.30 12.67
N LEU A 144 -4.21 7.68 12.59
CA LEU A 144 -5.05 7.41 11.43
C LEU A 144 -4.53 8.09 10.15
N PHE A 145 -4.09 9.36 10.25
CA PHE A 145 -3.47 10.07 9.13
C PHE A 145 -2.16 9.42 8.69
N ALA A 146 -1.29 9.05 9.62
CA ALA A 146 -0.03 8.40 9.33
C ALA A 146 -0.26 7.03 8.66
N SER A 147 -1.20 6.23 9.18
CA SER A 147 -1.56 4.94 8.58
C SER A 147 -2.19 5.08 7.20
N LEU A 148 -3.04 6.10 6.97
CA LEU A 148 -3.56 6.41 5.64
C LEU A 148 -2.41 6.73 4.67
N ALA A 149 -1.50 7.62 5.05
CA ALA A 149 -0.35 7.99 4.24
C ALA A 149 0.55 6.78 3.94
N MET A 150 0.71 5.88 4.91
CA MET A 150 1.42 4.62 4.71
C MET A 150 0.72 3.71 3.67
N SER A 151 -0.60 3.55 3.75
CA SER A 151 -1.35 2.77 2.76
C SER A 151 -1.19 3.32 1.35
N VAL A 152 -1.31 4.64 1.19
CA VAL A 152 -1.12 5.32 -0.10
C VAL A 152 0.29 5.10 -0.64
N PHE A 153 1.31 5.28 0.20
CA PHE A 153 2.69 5.09 -0.22
C PHE A 153 3.01 3.64 -0.58
N GLY A 154 2.41 2.66 0.11
CA GLY A 154 2.48 1.24 -0.27
C GLY A 154 1.97 1.00 -1.69
N LEU A 155 0.83 1.57 -2.06
CA LEU A 155 0.28 1.50 -3.42
C LEU A 155 1.19 2.19 -4.45
N VAL A 156 1.82 3.32 -4.10
CA VAL A 156 2.80 4.00 -4.95
C VAL A 156 4.03 3.11 -5.18
N LEU A 157 4.56 2.46 -4.15
CA LEU A 157 5.69 1.54 -4.29
C LEU A 157 5.35 0.37 -5.22
N ILE A 158 4.14 -0.19 -5.13
CA ILE A 158 3.67 -1.26 -6.03
C ILE A 158 3.58 -0.76 -7.47
N GLU A 159 3.04 0.44 -7.70
CA GLU A 159 2.98 1.03 -9.04
C GLU A 159 4.38 1.24 -9.61
N GLN A 160 5.30 1.78 -8.80
CA GLN A 160 6.69 1.99 -9.20
C GLN A 160 7.41 0.68 -9.50
N LEU A 161 7.16 -0.36 -8.72
CA LEU A 161 7.68 -1.70 -8.98
C LEU A 161 7.14 -2.23 -10.32
N PHE A 162 5.83 -2.20 -10.53
CA PHE A 162 5.20 -2.71 -11.76
C PHE A 162 5.67 -1.97 -13.02
N ARG A 163 5.94 -0.66 -12.92
CA ARG A 163 6.50 0.14 -14.02
C ARG A 163 7.95 -0.20 -14.35
N LYS A 164 8.76 -0.53 -13.35
CA LYS A 164 10.19 -0.82 -13.53
C LYS A 164 10.45 -2.24 -14.07
N VAL A 165 9.51 -3.16 -13.88
CA VAL A 165 9.62 -4.55 -14.34
C VAL A 165 9.39 -4.66 -15.84
N SER A 166 10.33 -5.32 -16.54
CA SER A 166 10.24 -5.60 -17.97
C SER A 166 9.04 -6.51 -18.31
N PRO A 167 8.46 -6.41 -19.52
CA PRO A 167 7.23 -7.13 -19.89
C PRO A 167 7.28 -8.64 -19.60
N ASP A 168 8.40 -9.29 -19.87
CA ASP A 168 8.62 -10.73 -19.70
C ASP A 168 8.49 -11.17 -18.24
N PHE A 169 8.84 -10.29 -17.29
CA PHE A 169 8.81 -10.57 -15.85
C PHE A 169 7.50 -10.18 -15.18
N ARG A 170 6.60 -9.47 -15.90
CA ARG A 170 5.32 -9.04 -15.32
C ARG A 170 4.46 -10.21 -14.90
N TRP A 171 4.53 -11.36 -15.57
CA TRP A 171 3.74 -12.54 -15.20
C TRP A 171 4.08 -13.08 -13.81
N SER A 172 5.36 -13.06 -13.42
CA SER A 172 5.83 -13.56 -12.12
C SER A 172 5.51 -12.60 -10.97
N ILE A 173 5.53 -11.27 -11.22
CA ILE A 173 5.30 -10.26 -10.19
C ILE A 173 3.82 -9.87 -10.00
N LYS A 174 2.98 -10.10 -11.02
CA LYS A 174 1.54 -9.79 -10.98
C LYS A 174 0.84 -10.29 -9.71
N PRO A 175 1.01 -11.58 -9.29
CA PRO A 175 0.38 -12.07 -8.07
C PRO A 175 0.79 -11.27 -6.83
N LEU A 176 2.08 -10.93 -6.67
CA LEU A 176 2.57 -10.12 -5.56
C LEU A 176 1.97 -8.71 -5.57
N CYS A 177 1.93 -8.06 -6.74
CA CYS A 177 1.31 -6.75 -6.88
C CYS A 177 -0.19 -6.78 -6.58
N LEU A 178 -0.90 -7.85 -6.96
CA LEU A 178 -2.32 -8.02 -6.66
C LEU A 178 -2.56 -8.29 -5.18
N GLY A 179 -1.78 -9.18 -4.57
CA GLY A 179 -1.88 -9.51 -3.14
C GLY A 179 -1.62 -8.29 -2.26
N LEU A 180 -0.46 -7.64 -2.43
CA LEU A 180 -0.12 -6.45 -1.65
C LEU A 180 -0.98 -5.25 -2.02
N GLY A 181 -1.33 -5.10 -3.29
CA GLY A 181 -2.19 -4.01 -3.77
C GLY A 181 -3.58 -4.09 -3.16
N GLY A 182 -4.18 -5.29 -3.12
CA GLY A 182 -5.45 -5.52 -2.44
C GLY A 182 -5.38 -5.20 -0.95
N THR A 183 -4.30 -5.60 -0.27
CA THR A 183 -4.15 -5.31 1.17
C THR A 183 -3.99 -3.82 1.46
N PHE A 184 -3.16 -3.09 0.70
CA PHE A 184 -3.01 -1.66 0.90
C PHE A 184 -4.26 -0.87 0.46
N LEU A 185 -5.02 -1.38 -0.50
CA LEU A 185 -6.29 -0.78 -0.90
C LEU A 185 -7.35 -0.95 0.21
N PHE A 186 -7.38 -2.12 0.86
CA PHE A 186 -8.23 -2.34 2.03
C PHE A 186 -7.83 -1.42 3.19
N ASP A 187 -6.52 -1.31 3.48
CA ASP A 187 -6.01 -0.40 4.50
C ASP A 187 -6.32 1.07 4.15
N LEU A 188 -6.22 1.46 2.88
CA LEU A 188 -6.61 2.79 2.39
C LEU A 188 -8.09 3.08 2.69
N TYR A 189 -8.99 2.14 2.37
CA TYR A 189 -10.41 2.25 2.69
C TYR A 189 -10.62 2.42 4.20
N LEU A 190 -10.11 1.49 5.00
CA LEU A 190 -10.30 1.45 6.44
C LEU A 190 -9.87 2.77 7.10
N TYR A 191 -8.68 3.28 6.79
CA TYR A 191 -8.18 4.51 7.41
C TYR A 191 -8.85 5.77 6.85
N SER A 192 -9.27 5.77 5.58
CA SER A 192 -10.01 6.90 5.01
C SER A 192 -11.41 7.04 5.63
N ASP A 193 -12.10 5.92 5.83
CA ASP A 193 -13.38 5.85 6.54
C ASP A 193 -13.21 6.31 7.99
N ALA A 194 -12.19 5.78 8.68
CA ALA A 194 -11.94 6.11 10.07
C ALA A 194 -11.63 7.60 10.30
N LEU A 195 -10.94 8.25 9.35
CA LEU A 195 -10.69 9.69 9.39
C LEU A 195 -11.94 10.51 9.11
N LEU A 196 -12.83 10.04 8.24
CA LEU A 196 -14.06 10.75 7.86
C LEU A 196 -15.03 10.85 9.03
N PHE A 197 -15.20 9.74 9.75
CA PHE A 197 -16.11 9.61 10.88
C PHE A 197 -15.43 9.74 12.25
N ASN A 198 -14.11 9.97 12.27
CA ASN A 198 -13.29 10.07 13.49
C ASN A 198 -13.47 8.87 14.44
N ARG A 199 -13.72 7.68 13.89
CA ARG A 199 -13.90 6.42 14.61
C ARG A 199 -13.52 5.28 13.69
N VAL A 200 -12.85 4.27 14.21
CA VAL A 200 -12.56 3.05 13.43
C VAL A 200 -13.82 2.20 13.39
N ASP A 201 -14.29 1.86 12.19
CA ASP A 201 -15.37 0.89 12.01
C ASP A 201 -14.91 -0.49 12.50
N VAL A 202 -15.61 -1.01 13.52
CA VAL A 202 -15.30 -2.30 14.16
C VAL A 202 -15.53 -3.44 13.17
N ASP A 203 -16.52 -3.33 12.27
CA ASP A 203 -16.82 -4.35 11.27
C ASP A 203 -15.63 -4.49 10.30
N ALA A 204 -15.22 -3.36 9.72
CA ALA A 204 -14.10 -3.29 8.78
C ALA A 204 -12.76 -3.68 9.44
N PHE A 205 -12.55 -3.26 10.69
CA PHE A 205 -11.35 -3.63 11.45
C PHE A 205 -11.32 -5.13 11.78
N SER A 206 -12.48 -5.74 12.07
CA SER A 206 -12.59 -7.17 12.40
C SER A 206 -12.31 -8.07 11.22
N ILE A 207 -12.65 -7.67 9.98
CA ILE A 207 -12.41 -8.46 8.77
C ILE A 207 -11.05 -8.19 8.10
N ARG A 208 -10.30 -7.21 8.58
CA ARG A 208 -9.01 -6.79 8.00
C ARG A 208 -8.03 -7.95 7.85
N GLY A 209 -7.98 -8.86 8.82
CA GLY A 209 -7.15 -10.06 8.75
C GLY A 209 -7.47 -10.94 7.53
N PHE A 210 -8.74 -11.10 7.17
CA PHE A 210 -9.15 -11.87 6.00
C PHE A 210 -8.66 -11.23 4.69
N ALA A 211 -8.68 -9.89 4.60
CA ALA A 211 -8.12 -9.19 3.45
C ALA A 211 -6.61 -9.51 3.27
N HIS A 212 -5.86 -9.54 4.37
CA HIS A 212 -4.45 -9.97 4.35
C HIS A 212 -4.28 -11.45 4.07
N ALA A 213 -5.13 -12.31 4.63
CA ALA A 213 -5.12 -13.75 4.40
C ALA A 213 -5.33 -14.10 2.92
N VAL A 214 -6.16 -13.36 2.19
CA VAL A 214 -6.33 -13.53 0.73
C VAL A 214 -5.09 -13.06 -0.05
N GLY A 215 -4.42 -12.01 0.42
CA GLY A 215 -3.21 -11.49 -0.23
C GLY A 215 -1.99 -12.42 -0.08
N LEU A 216 -1.87 -13.13 1.04
CA LEU A 216 -0.70 -13.95 1.37
C LEU A 216 -0.44 -15.12 0.38
N PRO A 217 -1.43 -15.92 -0.05
CA PRO A 217 -1.24 -16.92 -1.10
C PRO A 217 -0.76 -16.35 -2.43
N LEU A 218 -1.19 -15.14 -2.81
CA LEU A 218 -0.73 -14.48 -4.03
C LEU A 218 0.74 -14.04 -3.91
N VAL A 219 1.13 -13.58 -2.73
CA VAL A 219 2.53 -13.29 -2.40
C VAL A 219 3.37 -14.58 -2.42
N ALA A 220 2.87 -15.66 -1.84
CA ALA A 220 3.51 -16.98 -1.85
C ALA A 220 3.69 -17.51 -3.28
N LEU A 221 2.66 -17.40 -4.13
CA LEU A 221 2.71 -17.80 -5.53
C LEU A 221 3.81 -17.07 -6.30
N SER A 222 3.98 -15.77 -6.05
CA SER A 222 5.07 -15.00 -6.64
C SER A 222 6.43 -15.48 -6.12
N ALA A 223 6.55 -15.79 -4.83
CA ALA A 223 7.77 -16.33 -4.22
C ALA A 223 8.16 -17.70 -4.78
N ILE A 224 7.21 -18.60 -5.04
CA ILE A 224 7.50 -19.92 -5.60
C ILE A 224 7.94 -19.78 -7.06
N ARG A 225 7.25 -18.92 -7.83
CA ARG A 225 7.63 -18.58 -9.22
C ARG A 225 8.92 -17.76 -9.31
N SER A 226 9.53 -17.43 -8.17
CA SER A 226 10.68 -16.53 -8.07
C SER A 226 12.04 -17.16 -8.17
N HIS A 227 12.13 -18.48 -8.04
CA HIS A 227 13.42 -19.15 -7.96
C HIS A 227 14.29 -18.92 -9.23
N ASP A 228 13.67 -18.62 -10.37
CA ASP A 228 14.33 -18.28 -11.64
C ASP A 228 14.74 -16.79 -11.77
N TRP A 229 14.50 -15.93 -10.77
CA TRP A 229 14.71 -14.47 -10.81
C TRP A 229 16.16 -14.02 -10.98
N LYS A 230 17.15 -14.89 -10.72
CA LYS A 230 18.56 -14.52 -10.57
C LYS A 230 19.26 -14.04 -11.85
N ARG A 231 18.64 -14.10 -13.04
CA ARG A 231 19.40 -13.97 -14.29
C ARG A 231 19.14 -12.78 -15.23
N ARG A 232 17.98 -12.11 -15.27
CA ARG A 232 17.74 -11.10 -16.34
C ARG A 232 16.79 -9.94 -16.01
N LEU A 233 17.00 -9.21 -14.92
CA LEU A 233 16.33 -7.91 -14.73
C LEU A 233 17.02 -6.81 -15.55
N VAL A 234 16.73 -6.74 -16.84
CA VAL A 234 17.06 -5.57 -17.67
C VAL A 234 15.96 -4.53 -17.46
N MET A 235 16.26 -3.50 -16.68
CA MET A 235 15.33 -2.40 -16.38
C MET A 235 15.28 -1.40 -17.55
N SER A 236 14.07 -1.15 -18.06
CA SER A 236 13.81 -0.06 -19.02
C SER A 236 13.91 1.29 -18.31
N GLN A 237 14.94 2.08 -18.65
CA GLN A 237 15.14 3.45 -18.15
C GLN A 237 14.24 4.46 -18.89
N ARG A 238 12.94 4.45 -18.60
CA ARG A 238 12.06 5.61 -18.87
C ARG A 238 11.06 5.78 -17.74
N ALA A 239 11.46 6.52 -16.71
CA ALA A 239 10.58 6.92 -15.62
C ALA A 239 10.00 8.32 -15.92
N ALA A 240 8.78 8.36 -16.43
CA ALA A 240 7.97 9.58 -16.34
C ALA A 240 7.29 9.59 -14.97
N LEU A 241 7.47 10.69 -14.23
CA LEU A 241 7.11 10.89 -12.82
C LEU A 241 5.60 11.07 -12.52
N GLN A 242 4.71 10.56 -13.38
CA GLN A 242 3.27 10.64 -13.15
C GLN A 242 2.74 9.35 -12.52
N SER A 243 2.39 9.39 -11.23
CA SER A 243 1.73 8.27 -10.54
C SER A 243 0.23 8.28 -10.83
N ALA A 244 -0.24 7.29 -11.61
CA ALA A 244 -1.67 7.09 -11.83
C ALA A 244 -2.36 6.70 -10.53
N THR A 245 -1.66 5.94 -9.67
CA THR A 245 -2.16 5.57 -8.34
C THR A 245 -2.47 6.80 -7.50
N LEU A 246 -1.57 7.80 -7.43
CA LEU A 246 -1.83 9.03 -6.67
C LEU A 246 -3.05 9.80 -7.19
N VAL A 247 -3.25 9.85 -8.52
CA VAL A 247 -4.44 10.48 -9.10
C VAL A 247 -5.71 9.73 -8.71
N ILE A 248 -5.71 8.40 -8.82
CA ILE A 248 -6.87 7.55 -8.47
C ILE A 248 -7.19 7.68 -6.97
N VAL A 249 -6.18 7.59 -6.11
CA VAL A 249 -6.32 7.77 -4.67
C VAL A 249 -6.81 9.18 -4.35
N GLY A 250 -6.28 10.21 -5.00
CA GLY A 250 -6.73 11.59 -4.83
C GLY A 250 -8.20 11.78 -5.19
N ILE A 251 -8.64 11.22 -6.33
CA ILE A 251 -10.05 11.23 -6.74
C ILE A 251 -10.92 10.51 -5.70
N TYR A 252 -10.48 9.34 -5.24
CA TYR A 252 -11.18 8.59 -4.20
C TYR A 252 -11.32 9.40 -2.90
N LEU A 253 -10.24 10.02 -2.42
CA LEU A 253 -10.26 10.82 -1.19
C LEU A 253 -11.12 12.08 -1.32
N LEU A 254 -11.07 12.77 -2.46
CA LEU A 254 -11.93 13.93 -2.73
C LEU A 254 -13.41 13.54 -2.75
N PHE A 255 -13.73 12.39 -3.35
CA PHE A 255 -15.06 11.85 -3.34
C PHE A 255 -15.51 11.52 -1.91
N MET A 256 -14.70 10.81 -1.14
CA MET A 256 -14.99 10.45 0.25
C MET A 256 -15.20 11.69 1.13
N ALA A 257 -14.34 12.71 0.97
CA ALA A 257 -14.49 13.98 1.67
C ALA A 257 -15.80 14.69 1.30
N SER A 258 -16.17 14.69 0.01
CA SER A 258 -17.43 15.27 -0.47
C SER A 258 -18.65 14.51 0.06
N ALA A 259 -18.60 13.17 0.05
CA ALA A 259 -19.66 12.32 0.59
C ALA A 259 -19.84 12.53 2.09
N GLY A 260 -18.75 12.59 2.87
CA GLY A 260 -18.84 12.89 4.30
C GLY A 260 -19.34 14.29 4.59
N TYR A 261 -18.98 15.28 3.77
CA TYR A 261 -19.53 16.63 3.86
C TYR A 261 -21.05 16.63 3.59
N TYR A 262 -21.49 15.92 2.55
CA TYR A 262 -22.91 15.79 2.21
C TYR A 262 -23.71 15.10 3.33
N VAL A 263 -23.20 14.00 3.88
CA VAL A 263 -23.85 13.28 5.00
C VAL A 263 -24.00 14.19 6.22
N ARG A 264 -22.99 15.02 6.54
CA ARG A 264 -23.06 15.98 7.65
C ARG A 264 -24.11 17.05 7.45
N LEU A 265 -24.36 17.47 6.21
CA LEU A 265 -25.35 18.51 5.89
C LEU A 265 -26.79 17.98 5.89
N PHE A 266 -27.02 16.77 5.38
CA PHE A 266 -28.36 16.24 5.12
C PHE A 266 -28.81 15.16 6.11
N GLY A 267 -27.99 14.80 7.09
CA GLY A 267 -28.38 13.98 8.25
C GLY A 267 -28.78 12.53 7.95
N GLY A 268 -28.42 11.98 6.78
CA GLY A 268 -28.86 10.67 6.32
C GLY A 268 -27.84 9.52 6.49
N GLU A 269 -28.32 8.29 6.71
CA GLU A 269 -27.51 7.06 6.85
C GLU A 269 -26.97 6.46 5.52
N TRP A 270 -27.14 7.16 4.41
CA TRP A 270 -26.77 6.69 3.06
C TRP A 270 -25.27 6.43 2.85
N GLY A 271 -24.42 6.87 3.80
CA GLY A 271 -22.96 6.79 3.72
C GLY A 271 -22.42 5.39 3.51
N ARG A 272 -22.92 4.38 4.25
CA ARG A 272 -22.35 3.02 4.21
C ARG A 272 -22.67 2.27 2.91
N ALA A 273 -23.90 2.37 2.41
CA ALA A 273 -24.32 1.75 1.15
C ALA A 273 -23.62 2.40 -0.06
N LEU A 274 -23.52 3.73 -0.07
CA LEU A 274 -22.81 4.46 -1.11
C LEU A 274 -21.29 4.19 -1.07
N GLN A 275 -20.69 4.11 0.13
CA GLN A 275 -19.29 3.71 0.31
C GLN A 275 -19.02 2.32 -0.25
N LEU A 276 -19.86 1.33 0.06
CA LEU A 276 -19.67 -0.04 -0.43
C LEU A 276 -19.84 -0.13 -1.95
N ALA A 277 -20.82 0.56 -2.52
CA ALA A 277 -21.04 0.61 -3.96
C ALA A 277 -19.86 1.27 -4.69
N LEU A 278 -19.29 2.35 -4.13
CA LEU A 278 -18.14 3.02 -4.71
C LEU A 278 -16.81 2.32 -4.44
N LEU A 279 -16.64 1.66 -3.30
CA LEU A 279 -15.49 0.80 -3.07
C LEU A 279 -15.44 -0.30 -4.12
N PHE A 280 -16.60 -0.92 -4.38
CA PHE A 280 -16.75 -1.90 -5.43
C PHE A 280 -16.44 -1.30 -6.81
N ALA A 281 -16.94 -0.11 -7.14
CA ALA A 281 -16.63 0.58 -8.39
C ALA A 281 -15.13 0.95 -8.51
N ALA A 282 -14.51 1.44 -7.44
CA ALA A 282 -13.09 1.80 -7.40
C ALA A 282 -12.20 0.56 -7.51
N MET A 283 -12.57 -0.56 -6.88
CA MET A 283 -11.92 -1.86 -7.07
C MET A 283 -12.06 -2.33 -8.52
N LEU A 284 -13.24 -2.24 -9.11
CA LEU A 284 -13.45 -2.59 -10.52
C LEU A 284 -12.61 -1.73 -11.46
N VAL A 285 -12.53 -0.41 -11.20
CA VAL A 285 -11.67 0.50 -11.96
C VAL A 285 -10.20 0.17 -11.75
N LEU A 286 -9.75 -0.11 -10.53
CA LEU A 286 -8.37 -0.53 -10.24
C LEU A 286 -8.02 -1.85 -10.93
N VAL A 287 -8.93 -2.83 -10.93
CA VAL A 287 -8.79 -4.07 -11.69
C VAL A 287 -8.72 -3.74 -13.19
N ALA A 288 -9.63 -2.94 -13.72
CA ALA A 288 -9.62 -2.57 -15.14
C ALA A 288 -8.32 -1.85 -15.57
N LEU A 289 -7.79 -0.96 -14.72
CA LEU A 289 -6.57 -0.18 -14.97
C LEU A 289 -5.28 -0.98 -14.78
N THR A 290 -5.28 -1.95 -13.86
CA THR A 290 -4.15 -2.87 -13.67
C THR A 290 -4.05 -3.86 -14.82
N PHE A 291 -5.18 -4.34 -15.35
CA PHE A 291 -5.23 -5.34 -16.41
C PHE A 291 -5.17 -4.78 -17.84
N SER A 292 -5.65 -3.57 -18.11
CA SER A 292 -5.72 -3.05 -19.48
C SER A 292 -4.59 -2.05 -19.80
N GLY A 293 -3.55 -2.54 -20.49
CA GLY A 293 -2.53 -1.68 -21.11
C GLY A 293 -3.13 -0.65 -22.08
N SER A 294 -4.25 -0.99 -22.73
CA SER A 294 -4.95 -0.10 -23.66
C SER A 294 -5.80 0.97 -22.96
N MET A 295 -6.41 0.68 -21.80
CA MET A 295 -7.20 1.66 -21.05
C MET A 295 -6.33 2.75 -20.44
N ARG A 296 -5.14 2.39 -19.94
CA ARG A 296 -4.14 3.36 -19.44
C ARG A 296 -3.65 4.32 -20.52
N ALA A 297 -3.47 3.83 -21.74
CA ALA A 297 -3.12 4.67 -22.88
C ALA A 297 -4.26 5.64 -23.24
N ARG A 298 -5.52 5.17 -23.21
CA ARG A 298 -6.70 6.01 -23.50
C ARG A 298 -6.93 7.09 -22.46
N LEU A 299 -6.80 6.78 -21.16
CA LEU A 299 -6.89 7.77 -20.09
C LEU A 299 -5.76 8.80 -20.14
N ARG A 300 -4.54 8.37 -20.46
CA ARG A 300 -3.41 9.30 -20.67
C ARG A 300 -3.67 10.24 -21.84
N VAL A 301 -4.25 9.73 -22.92
CA VAL A 301 -4.63 10.57 -24.08
C VAL A 301 -5.79 11.50 -23.74
N GLN A 302 -6.79 11.04 -22.98
CA GLN A 302 -7.93 11.88 -22.59
C GLN A 302 -7.55 12.99 -21.60
N VAL A 303 -6.73 12.68 -20.59
CA VAL A 303 -6.20 13.67 -19.63
C VAL A 303 -5.18 14.58 -20.32
N GLY A 304 -4.32 14.04 -21.17
CA GLY A 304 -3.39 14.82 -22.00
C GLY A 304 -4.11 15.79 -22.93
N LYS A 305 -5.26 15.41 -23.49
CA LYS A 305 -6.09 16.26 -24.36
C LYS A 305 -6.76 17.42 -23.62
N HIS A 306 -7.09 17.27 -22.33
CA HIS A 306 -7.87 18.28 -21.60
C HIS A 306 -7.07 19.10 -20.58
N PHE A 307 -5.93 18.60 -20.09
CA PHE A 307 -5.13 19.27 -19.04
C PHE A 307 -3.74 19.73 -19.49
N PHE A 308 -3.22 19.23 -20.62
CA PHE A 308 -1.97 19.74 -21.19
C PHE A 308 -2.27 20.32 -22.56
N SER A 309 -2.39 21.66 -22.63
CA SER A 309 -2.18 22.36 -23.90
C SER A 309 -0.82 21.93 -24.45
N TYR A 310 -0.82 21.38 -25.67
CA TYR A 310 0.40 21.05 -26.41
C TYR A 310 1.28 22.29 -26.47
N ARG A 311 2.33 22.37 -25.64
CA ARG A 311 3.23 23.52 -25.62
C ARG A 311 4.32 23.49 -26.70
N TYR A 312 4.34 22.47 -27.55
CA TYR A 312 5.21 22.43 -28.73
C TYR A 312 4.51 21.69 -29.86
N ASP A 313 3.96 22.45 -30.79
CA ASP A 313 3.55 21.93 -32.08
C ASP A 313 4.80 21.86 -32.96
N TYR A 314 5.52 20.73 -32.91
CA TYR A 314 6.72 20.48 -33.71
C TYR A 314 6.50 20.73 -35.21
N ARG A 315 5.25 20.80 -35.68
CA ARG A 315 4.89 21.18 -37.03
C ARG A 315 5.23 22.65 -37.36
N GLU A 316 5.07 23.56 -36.40
CA GLU A 316 5.43 24.97 -36.56
C GLU A 316 6.95 25.19 -36.56
N GLU A 317 7.69 24.53 -35.65
CA GLU A 317 9.15 24.51 -35.73
C GLU A 317 9.65 23.91 -37.04
N TRP A 318 8.97 22.88 -37.56
CA TRP A 318 9.41 22.24 -38.79
C TRP A 318 9.19 23.12 -40.03
N LEU A 319 8.10 23.90 -40.05
CA LEU A 319 7.81 24.89 -41.08
C LEU A 319 8.74 26.10 -41.03
N ARG A 320 9.15 26.55 -39.82
CA ARG A 320 10.16 27.61 -39.70
C ARG A 320 11.52 27.17 -40.25
N PHE A 321 11.93 25.93 -39.98
CA PHE A 321 13.21 25.42 -40.45
C PHE A 321 13.26 25.29 -41.98
N THR A 322 12.17 24.84 -42.62
CA THR A 322 12.10 24.75 -44.08
C THR A 322 12.06 26.11 -44.76
N GLN A 323 11.43 27.12 -44.16
CA GLN A 323 11.46 28.50 -44.66
C GLN A 323 12.84 29.16 -44.57
N THR A 324 13.67 28.77 -43.59
CA THR A 324 15.06 29.26 -43.51
C THR A 324 16.04 28.58 -44.47
N LEU A 325 15.65 27.49 -45.12
CA LEU A 325 16.49 26.73 -46.06
C LEU A 325 16.16 26.96 -47.54
N SER A 326 15.12 27.74 -47.85
CA SER A 326 14.78 28.23 -49.19
C SER A 326 15.25 29.67 -49.38
#